data_AF-A0A2T2WX61-F1
#
_entry.id   AF-A0A2T2WX61-F1
#
_cell.length_a   1.000
_cell.length_b   1.000
_cell.length_c   1.000
_cell.angle_alpha   90.00
_cell.angle_beta   90.00
_cell.angle_gamma   90.00
#
_symmetry.space_group_name_H-M   'P 1'
#
loop_
_entity.id
_entity.type
_entity.pdbx_description
1 polymer ?
#
loop_
_entity_poly.entity_id
_entity_poly.type
_entity_poly.pdbx_seq_one_letter_code
_entity_poly.pdbx_strand_id
1 'polypeptide(L)'
;MGKRIMALDLGDKWIGVAISDELGLLASAKPPIKRHSHSSDVERILDLTTTWDVEQIVVGLPLNMNASVGPQAEKTLKFVEDLKSEAPCNVTMWDERLTTQLAERLLIEQNVRRAKRKKVVDGLAAALILQGYLDHKQHTNSREDILMDDDKNLIGHGPEEEDEIITLTDEEGHEHEFVVVDVIEVEEQDYAILLPIDTSEDEEAEAVILRLEKDDDGDDILVDIEAEEEWEKVAQAYEELLDDDE
;
A
#
# COMPACT_ATOMS: atom_id res chain seq x y z
N MET A 1 20.11 -19.29 -11.12
CA MET A 1 19.04 -19.30 -12.15
C MET A 1 18.10 -18.18 -11.76
N GLY A 2 17.72 -17.32 -12.69
CA GLY A 2 17.16 -16.01 -12.38
C GLY A 2 15.80 -16.12 -11.71
N LYS A 3 15.64 -15.47 -10.55
CA LYS A 3 14.47 -15.57 -9.67
C LYS A 3 13.42 -14.51 -10.01
N ARG A 4 13.11 -14.32 -11.29
CA ARG A 4 12.24 -13.20 -11.68
C ARG A 4 10.81 -13.48 -11.31
N ILE A 5 10.16 -12.45 -10.76
CA ILE A 5 8.75 -12.45 -10.43
C ILE A 5 8.04 -11.58 -11.46
N MET A 6 6.94 -12.10 -12.02
CA MET A 6 6.04 -11.35 -12.88
C MET A 6 4.84 -10.89 -12.08
N ALA A 7 4.39 -9.64 -12.28
CA ALA A 7 3.08 -9.22 -11.82
C ALA A 7 2.10 -8.98 -12.97
N LEU A 8 0.84 -9.27 -12.70
CA LEU A 8 -0.29 -9.07 -13.60
C LEU A 8 -1.36 -8.21 -12.93
N ASP A 9 -1.82 -7.19 -13.64
CA ASP A 9 -3.01 -6.40 -13.32
C ASP A 9 -4.11 -6.72 -14.33
N LEU A 10 -5.22 -7.31 -13.86
CA LEU A 10 -6.27 -7.83 -14.73
C LEU A 10 -7.38 -6.80 -14.99
N GLY A 11 -7.18 -5.94 -15.99
CA GLY A 11 -8.22 -5.05 -16.50
C GLY A 11 -9.20 -5.73 -17.48
N ASP A 12 -10.33 -5.09 -17.77
CA ASP A 12 -11.32 -5.63 -18.73
C ASP A 12 -10.81 -5.65 -20.18
N LYS A 13 -9.91 -4.74 -20.55
CA LYS A 13 -9.39 -4.58 -21.94
C LYS A 13 -7.91 -4.95 -22.09
N TRP A 14 -7.14 -4.72 -21.04
CA TRP A 14 -5.69 -4.89 -21.02
C TRP A 14 -5.30 -5.63 -19.76
N ILE A 15 -4.24 -6.43 -19.86
CA ILE A 15 -3.55 -6.99 -18.70
C ILE A 15 -2.25 -6.22 -18.56
N GLY A 16 -2.11 -5.46 -17.47
CA GLY A 16 -0.85 -4.84 -17.11
C GLY A 16 0.18 -5.91 -16.78
N VAL A 17 1.44 -5.70 -17.15
CA VAL A 17 2.51 -6.66 -16.92
C VAL A 17 3.73 -5.96 -16.36
N ALA A 18 4.33 -6.52 -15.32
CA ALA A 18 5.61 -6.09 -14.79
C ALA A 18 6.51 -7.27 -14.45
N ILE A 19 7.82 -7.02 -14.40
CA ILE A 19 8.84 -8.02 -14.11
C ILE A 19 9.86 -7.43 -13.14
N SER A 20 10.30 -8.24 -12.18
CA SER A 20 11.37 -7.88 -11.25
C SER A 20 12.74 -7.96 -11.94
N ASP A 21 13.72 -7.26 -11.39
CA ASP A 21 15.11 -7.59 -11.67
C ASP A 21 15.49 -8.98 -11.11
N GLU A 22 16.71 -9.42 -11.42
CA GLU A 22 17.22 -10.74 -10.97
C GLU A 22 17.52 -10.79 -9.48
N LEU A 23 17.63 -9.63 -8.83
CA LEU A 23 17.88 -9.50 -7.40
C LEU A 23 16.58 -9.51 -6.59
N GLY A 24 15.42 -9.29 -7.24
CA GLY A 24 14.13 -9.18 -6.58
C GLY A 24 13.94 -7.84 -5.86
N LEU A 25 14.66 -6.79 -6.30
CA LEU A 25 14.65 -5.48 -5.66
C LEU A 25 13.69 -4.51 -6.34
N LEU A 26 13.75 -4.44 -7.67
CA LEU A 26 13.03 -3.43 -8.44
C LEU A 26 12.04 -4.05 -9.42
N ALA A 27 10.83 -3.48 -9.44
CA ALA A 27 9.81 -3.78 -10.44
C ALA A 27 9.97 -2.90 -11.68
N SER A 28 9.71 -3.46 -12.86
CA SER A 28 9.70 -2.72 -14.13
C SER A 28 8.48 -3.07 -14.97
N ALA A 29 7.69 -2.05 -15.31
CA ALA A 29 6.57 -2.18 -16.22
C ALA A 29 7.01 -2.70 -17.60
N LYS A 30 6.18 -3.56 -18.18
CA LYS A 30 6.35 -4.14 -19.52
C LYS A 30 5.13 -3.79 -20.39
N PRO A 31 5.24 -3.94 -21.73
CA PRO A 31 4.10 -3.73 -22.60
C PRO A 31 2.90 -4.59 -22.17
N PRO A 32 1.69 -4.01 -22.02
CA PRO A 32 0.52 -4.75 -21.58
C PRO A 32 0.04 -5.73 -22.65
N ILE A 33 -0.68 -6.76 -22.21
CA ILE A 33 -1.35 -7.72 -23.11
C ILE A 33 -2.73 -7.17 -23.44
N LYS A 34 -3.06 -7.12 -24.74
CA LYS A 34 -4.44 -6.83 -25.16
C LYS A 34 -5.29 -8.08 -24.97
N ARG A 35 -6.40 -7.96 -24.24
CA ARG A 35 -7.29 -9.09 -23.99
C ARG A 35 -8.08 -9.45 -25.24
N HIS A 36 -8.22 -10.75 -25.47
CA HIS A 36 -8.97 -11.31 -26.61
C HIS A 36 -9.97 -12.38 -26.16
N SER A 37 -9.46 -13.46 -25.61
CA SER A 37 -10.24 -14.57 -25.08
C SER A 37 -9.50 -15.15 -23.89
N HIS A 38 -10.22 -15.72 -22.94
CA HIS A 38 -9.60 -16.22 -21.71
C HIS A 38 -8.42 -17.17 -22.01
N SER A 39 -8.60 -18.16 -22.88
CA SER A 39 -7.55 -19.14 -23.21
C SER A 39 -6.35 -18.50 -23.92
N SER A 40 -6.57 -17.57 -24.85
CA SER A 40 -5.47 -16.87 -25.53
C SER A 40 -4.71 -15.94 -24.59
N ASP A 41 -5.41 -15.35 -23.62
CA ASP A 41 -4.81 -14.47 -22.62
C ASP A 41 -3.89 -15.29 -21.70
N VAL A 42 -4.34 -16.48 -21.24
CA VAL A 42 -3.53 -17.43 -20.46
C VAL A 42 -2.32 -17.91 -21.26
N GLU A 43 -2.50 -18.42 -22.48
CA GLU A 43 -1.39 -18.87 -23.34
C GLU A 43 -0.33 -17.78 -23.52
N ARG A 44 -0.78 -16.54 -23.73
CA ARG A 44 0.14 -15.40 -23.87
C ARG A 44 0.94 -15.13 -22.59
N ILE A 45 0.36 -15.31 -21.41
CA ILE A 45 1.08 -15.18 -20.13
C ILE A 45 2.13 -16.29 -20.01
N LEU A 46 1.79 -17.53 -20.33
CA LEU A 46 2.72 -18.67 -20.27
C LEU A 46 3.92 -18.52 -21.23
N ASP A 47 3.70 -17.94 -22.41
CA ASP A 47 4.79 -17.57 -23.31
C ASP A 47 5.75 -16.56 -22.67
N LEU A 48 5.21 -15.57 -21.96
CA LEU A 48 6.01 -14.54 -21.31
C LEU A 48 6.77 -15.10 -20.11
N THR A 49 6.20 -16.03 -19.34
CA THR A 49 6.92 -16.67 -18.22
C THR A 49 8.15 -17.42 -18.73
N THR A 50 8.02 -18.09 -19.87
CA THR A 50 9.14 -18.78 -20.53
C THR A 50 10.16 -17.78 -21.09
N THR A 51 9.68 -16.72 -21.74
CA THR A 51 10.53 -15.71 -22.39
C THR A 51 11.41 -14.95 -21.38
N TRP A 52 10.89 -14.69 -20.18
CA TRP A 52 11.57 -13.87 -19.18
C TRP A 52 12.16 -14.66 -18.01
N ASP A 53 12.11 -15.99 -18.05
CA ASP A 53 12.60 -16.90 -17.00
C ASP A 53 11.95 -16.61 -15.64
N VAL A 54 10.62 -16.67 -15.61
CA VAL A 54 9.80 -16.31 -14.44
C VAL A 54 9.54 -17.53 -13.56
N GLU A 55 9.84 -17.41 -12.27
CA GLU A 55 9.63 -18.47 -11.28
C GLU A 55 8.37 -18.29 -10.44
N GLN A 56 7.77 -17.10 -10.50
CA GLN A 56 6.54 -16.79 -9.78
C GLN A 56 5.74 -15.71 -10.50
N ILE A 57 4.42 -15.90 -10.53
CA ILE A 57 3.45 -14.89 -10.94
C ILE A 57 2.75 -14.36 -9.69
N VAL A 58 2.63 -13.03 -9.61
CA VAL A 58 1.80 -12.31 -8.66
C VAL A 58 0.65 -11.68 -9.43
N VAL A 59 -0.58 -11.92 -8.99
CA VAL A 59 -1.76 -11.32 -9.63
C VAL A 59 -2.39 -10.39 -8.62
N GLY A 60 -2.54 -9.13 -9.01
CA GLY A 60 -3.24 -8.18 -8.16
C GLY A 60 -4.72 -8.57 -7.98
N LEU A 61 -5.21 -8.39 -6.77
CA LEU A 61 -6.58 -8.66 -6.37
C LEU A 61 -7.24 -7.35 -5.91
N PRO A 62 -8.18 -6.79 -6.69
CA PRO A 62 -8.84 -5.53 -6.37
C PRO A 62 -9.95 -5.77 -5.36
N LEU A 63 -9.58 -5.96 -4.09
CA LEU A 63 -10.52 -6.03 -2.98
C LEU A 63 -11.12 -4.64 -2.70
N ASN A 64 -12.34 -4.62 -2.18
CA ASN A 64 -12.92 -3.39 -1.64
C ASN A 64 -12.15 -3.01 -0.35
N MET A 65 -12.23 -1.75 0.08
CA MET A 65 -11.48 -1.27 1.27
C MET A 65 -11.77 -2.09 2.54
N ASN A 66 -13.02 -2.54 2.71
CA ASN A 66 -13.43 -3.46 3.78
C ASN A 66 -13.04 -4.95 3.55
N ALA A 67 -12.04 -5.21 2.69
CA ALA A 67 -11.57 -6.53 2.27
C ALA A 67 -12.62 -7.44 1.59
N SER A 68 -13.80 -6.92 1.24
CA SER A 68 -14.83 -7.71 0.55
C SER A 68 -14.51 -7.91 -0.94
N VAL A 69 -14.98 -9.04 -1.48
CA VAL A 69 -14.78 -9.42 -2.89
C VAL A 69 -15.85 -8.75 -3.75
N GLY A 70 -15.44 -7.83 -4.63
CA GLY A 70 -16.30 -7.23 -5.65
C GLY A 70 -16.38 -8.06 -6.96
N PRO A 71 -17.24 -7.66 -7.92
CA PRO A 71 -17.38 -8.36 -9.20
C PRO A 71 -16.08 -8.48 -10.01
N GLN A 72 -15.18 -7.51 -9.89
CA GLN A 72 -13.87 -7.56 -10.55
C GLN A 72 -12.95 -8.59 -9.89
N ALA A 73 -12.93 -8.63 -8.55
CA ALA A 73 -12.17 -9.63 -7.80
C ALA A 73 -12.66 -11.06 -8.09
N GLU A 74 -13.98 -11.28 -8.25
CA GLU A 74 -14.51 -12.59 -8.68
C GLU A 74 -13.99 -13.02 -10.06
N LYS A 75 -13.97 -12.11 -11.04
CA LYS A 75 -13.40 -12.39 -12.37
C LYS A 75 -11.91 -12.73 -12.27
N THR A 76 -11.16 -11.98 -11.45
CA THR A 76 -9.74 -12.20 -11.20
C THR A 76 -9.50 -13.58 -10.58
N LEU A 77 -10.26 -13.94 -9.54
CA LEU A 77 -10.16 -15.24 -8.88
C LEU A 77 -10.33 -16.40 -9.86
N LYS A 78 -11.36 -16.32 -10.72
CA LYS A 78 -11.60 -17.33 -11.75
C LYS A 78 -10.45 -17.41 -12.76
N PHE A 79 -9.94 -16.25 -13.20
CA PHE A 79 -8.78 -16.20 -14.09
C PHE A 79 -7.53 -16.83 -13.46
N VAL A 80 -7.29 -16.56 -12.19
CA VAL A 80 -6.15 -17.10 -11.44
C VAL A 80 -6.28 -18.61 -11.26
N GLU A 81 -7.49 -19.14 -11.07
CA GLU A 81 -7.74 -20.60 -10.98
C GLU A 81 -7.29 -21.33 -12.26
N ASP A 82 -7.73 -20.83 -13.41
CA ASP A 82 -7.36 -21.39 -14.72
C ASP A 82 -5.84 -21.23 -14.95
N LEU A 83 -5.28 -20.04 -14.67
CA LEU A 83 -3.84 -19.78 -14.81
C LEU A 83 -2.99 -20.71 -13.92
N LYS A 84 -3.41 -20.97 -12.68
CA LYS A 84 -2.74 -21.90 -11.75
C LYS A 84 -2.68 -23.32 -12.29
N SER A 85 -3.68 -23.74 -13.07
CA SER A 85 -3.74 -25.09 -13.61
C SER A 85 -2.76 -25.33 -14.77
N GLU A 86 -2.35 -24.25 -15.46
CA GLU A 86 -1.49 -24.32 -16.65
C GLU A 86 -0.07 -23.75 -16.41
N ALA A 87 0.10 -22.86 -15.43
CA ALA A 87 1.37 -22.20 -15.18
C ALA A 87 2.46 -23.19 -14.71
N PRO A 88 3.68 -23.11 -15.28
CA PRO A 88 4.80 -23.95 -14.85
C PRO A 88 5.43 -23.48 -13.53
N CYS A 89 4.90 -22.42 -12.92
CA CYS A 89 5.47 -21.70 -11.79
C CYS A 89 4.39 -21.35 -10.75
N ASN A 90 4.81 -20.91 -9.57
CA ASN A 90 3.86 -20.55 -8.51
C ASN A 90 3.05 -19.31 -8.89
N VAL A 91 1.76 -19.30 -8.58
CA VAL A 91 0.86 -18.16 -8.81
C VAL A 91 0.24 -17.74 -7.49
N THR A 92 0.54 -16.53 -7.06
CA THR A 92 0.04 -15.94 -5.80
C THR A 92 -0.82 -14.72 -6.11
N MET A 93 -1.79 -14.43 -5.24
CA MET A 93 -2.58 -13.20 -5.32
C MET A 93 -2.05 -12.18 -4.32
N TRP A 94 -2.06 -10.91 -4.69
CA TRP A 94 -1.63 -9.80 -3.84
C TRP A 94 -2.75 -8.78 -3.68
N ASP A 95 -2.98 -8.33 -2.45
CA ASP A 95 -3.99 -7.32 -2.14
C ASP A 95 -3.54 -5.95 -2.65
N GLU A 96 -4.34 -5.34 -3.55
CA GLU A 96 -3.96 -4.10 -4.23
C GLU A 96 -4.24 -2.83 -3.42
N ARG A 97 -4.85 -2.91 -2.22
CA ARG A 97 -5.35 -1.74 -1.47
C ARG A 97 -4.29 -0.65 -1.22
N LEU A 98 -3.06 -1.03 -0.90
CA LEU A 98 -1.95 -0.09 -0.62
C LEU A 98 -1.32 0.51 -1.88
N THR A 99 -1.50 -0.15 -3.02
CA THR A 99 -0.74 0.15 -4.24
C THR A 99 -1.18 1.42 -4.95
N THR A 100 -2.46 1.79 -4.84
CA THR A 100 -3.02 2.97 -5.50
C THR A 100 -2.60 4.25 -4.79
N GLN A 101 -2.56 4.24 -3.46
CA GLN A 101 -2.15 5.39 -2.64
C GLN A 101 -0.64 5.66 -2.78
N LEU A 102 0.21 4.64 -2.70
CA LEU A 102 1.66 4.76 -2.94
C LEU A 102 1.96 5.30 -4.34
N ALA A 103 1.23 4.85 -5.36
CA ALA A 103 1.39 5.33 -6.73
C ALA A 103 1.01 6.80 -6.91
N GLU A 104 -0.05 7.24 -6.23
CA GLU A 104 -0.48 8.63 -6.28
C GLU A 104 0.53 9.54 -5.58
N ARG A 105 1.04 9.16 -4.40
CA ARG A 105 2.11 9.87 -3.68
C ARG A 105 3.37 10.04 -4.53
N LEU A 106 3.88 8.97 -5.13
CA LEU A 106 5.08 8.99 -5.99
C LEU A 106 4.93 9.89 -7.22
N LEU A 107 3.71 10.01 -7.76
CA LEU A 107 3.41 10.88 -8.90
C LEU A 107 3.15 12.34 -8.51
N ILE A 108 2.73 12.59 -7.26
CA ILE A 108 2.67 13.91 -6.65
C ILE A 108 4.10 14.45 -6.46
N GLU A 109 5.00 13.65 -5.88
CA GLU A 109 6.41 13.98 -5.70
C GLU A 109 7.11 14.32 -7.03
N GLN A 110 6.73 13.62 -8.11
CA GLN A 110 7.25 13.88 -9.47
C GLN A 110 6.54 15.03 -10.22
N ASN A 111 5.68 15.79 -9.53
CA ASN A 111 4.99 16.97 -10.05
C ASN A 111 4.16 16.69 -11.34
N VAL A 112 3.62 15.47 -11.45
CA VAL A 112 2.80 15.05 -12.59
C VAL A 112 1.38 15.57 -12.41
N ARG A 113 0.87 16.33 -13.40
CA ARG A 113 -0.51 16.86 -13.40
C ARG A 113 -1.55 15.73 -13.24
N ARG A 114 -2.60 15.90 -12.40
CA ARG A 114 -3.63 14.87 -12.10
C ARG A 114 -4.24 14.19 -13.32
N ALA A 115 -4.57 14.96 -14.36
CA ALA A 115 -5.11 14.42 -15.62
C ALA A 115 -4.16 13.43 -16.34
N LYS A 116 -2.85 13.53 -16.08
CA LYS A 116 -1.83 12.56 -16.53
C LYS A 116 -1.56 11.48 -15.49
N ARG A 117 -1.70 11.74 -14.19
CA ARG A 117 -1.48 10.76 -13.11
C ARG A 117 -2.28 9.48 -13.35
N LYS A 118 -3.60 9.58 -13.52
CA LYS A 118 -4.44 8.39 -13.80
C LYS A 118 -3.96 7.57 -14.99
N LYS A 119 -3.54 8.21 -16.08
CA LYS A 119 -3.00 7.51 -17.27
C LYS A 119 -1.64 6.87 -17.04
N VAL A 120 -0.84 7.46 -16.14
CA VAL A 120 0.46 6.92 -15.73
C VAL A 120 0.26 5.76 -14.76
N VAL A 121 -0.62 5.90 -13.76
CA VAL A 121 -1.04 4.83 -12.83
C VAL A 121 -1.61 3.64 -13.61
N ASP A 122 -2.55 3.85 -14.53
CA ASP A 122 -3.10 2.78 -15.38
C ASP A 122 -2.02 2.06 -16.20
N GLY A 123 -0.92 2.74 -16.54
CA GLY A 123 0.22 2.17 -17.27
C GLY A 123 1.27 1.49 -16.38
N LEU A 124 1.22 1.75 -15.07
CA LEU A 124 2.20 1.30 -14.08
C LEU A 124 1.61 0.36 -13.02
N ALA A 125 0.29 0.15 -12.99
CA ALA A 125 -0.41 -0.62 -11.96
C ALA A 125 0.27 -1.97 -11.65
N ALA A 126 0.58 -2.76 -12.69
CA ALA A 126 1.30 -4.02 -12.50
C ALA A 126 2.70 -3.87 -11.88
N ALA A 127 3.42 -2.78 -12.16
CA ALA A 127 4.73 -2.52 -11.56
C ALA A 127 4.62 -2.15 -10.09
N LEU A 128 3.60 -1.37 -9.74
CA LEU A 128 3.31 -1.00 -8.36
C LEU A 128 2.91 -2.24 -7.55
N ILE A 129 2.05 -3.09 -8.10
CA ILE A 129 1.65 -4.37 -7.49
C ILE A 129 2.88 -5.21 -7.19
N LEU A 130 3.79 -5.29 -8.17
CA LEU A 130 5.02 -6.06 -8.01
C LEU A 130 5.93 -5.44 -6.96
N GLN A 131 6.09 -4.12 -6.95
CA GLN A 131 6.97 -3.45 -6.00
C GLN A 131 6.49 -3.69 -4.57
N GLY A 132 5.20 -3.43 -4.28
CA GLY A 132 4.64 -3.68 -2.96
C GLY A 132 4.78 -5.15 -2.51
N TYR A 133 4.62 -6.10 -3.43
CA TYR A 133 4.87 -7.52 -3.14
C TYR A 133 6.33 -7.82 -2.80
N LEU A 134 7.28 -7.23 -3.54
CA LEU A 134 8.72 -7.43 -3.33
C LEU A 134 9.17 -6.83 -2.00
N ASP A 135 8.69 -5.63 -1.68
CA ASP A 135 9.02 -4.93 -0.45
C ASP A 135 8.52 -5.74 0.76
N HIS A 136 7.24 -6.14 0.76
CA HIS A 136 6.67 -7.00 1.82
C HIS A 136 7.46 -8.32 2.03
N LYS A 137 7.92 -8.93 0.93
CA LYS A 137 8.74 -10.15 0.98
C LYS A 137 10.12 -9.90 1.60
N GLN A 138 10.69 -8.71 1.42
CA GLN A 138 11.97 -8.34 2.04
C GLN A 138 11.81 -8.07 3.54
N HIS A 139 10.77 -7.34 3.98
CA HIS A 139 10.53 -7.10 5.41
C HIS A 139 10.25 -8.40 6.17
N THR A 140 9.50 -9.32 5.56
CA THR A 140 9.21 -10.64 6.16
C THR A 140 10.50 -11.45 6.36
N ASN A 141 11.41 -11.46 5.39
CA ASN A 141 12.69 -12.16 5.52
C ASN A 141 13.60 -11.53 6.58
N SER A 142 13.64 -10.19 6.68
CA SER A 142 14.43 -9.49 7.69
C SER A 142 13.95 -9.75 9.13
N ARG A 143 12.64 -9.96 9.34
CA ARG A 143 12.06 -10.29 10.66
C ARG A 143 12.40 -11.72 11.11
N GLU A 144 12.52 -12.68 10.20
CA GLU A 144 12.95 -14.06 10.56
C GLU A 144 14.43 -14.10 11.00
N ASP A 145 15.29 -13.25 10.41
CA ASP A 145 16.70 -13.17 10.78
C ASP A 145 16.93 -12.50 12.16
N ILE A 146 16.04 -11.59 12.60
CA ILE A 146 16.13 -10.90 13.90
C ILE A 146 15.65 -11.79 15.07
N LEU A 147 14.75 -12.74 14.82
CA LEU A 147 14.19 -13.62 15.85
C LEU A 147 15.15 -14.76 16.29
N MET A 148 16.36 -14.84 15.72
CA MET A 148 17.35 -15.87 16.05
C MET A 148 18.48 -15.42 17.00
N ASP A 149 18.57 -14.13 17.35
CA ASP A 149 19.56 -13.68 18.34
C ASP A 149 18.95 -13.61 19.75
N ASP A 150 19.32 -14.62 20.55
CA ASP A 150 19.16 -14.66 22.00
C ASP A 150 19.98 -13.54 22.67
N ASP A 151 19.50 -12.29 22.67
CA ASP A 151 19.83 -11.37 23.77
C ASP A 151 18.85 -10.21 23.90
N LYS A 152 18.46 -9.96 25.16
CA LYS A 152 17.45 -8.99 25.56
C LYS A 152 17.96 -7.55 25.46
N ASN A 153 17.01 -6.65 25.21
CA ASN A 153 17.05 -5.18 25.23
C ASN A 153 17.65 -4.48 24.01
N LEU A 154 16.76 -3.95 23.16
CA LEU A 154 16.92 -2.60 22.62
C LEU A 154 15.54 -2.00 22.34
N ILE A 155 15.24 -0.90 23.04
CA ILE A 155 14.18 0.03 22.71
C ILE A 155 14.74 0.92 21.58
N GLY A 156 13.97 1.08 20.51
CA GLY A 156 14.23 2.04 19.45
C GLY A 156 14.11 1.41 18.08
N HIS A 157 13.10 1.80 17.29
CA HIS A 157 13.03 1.44 15.88
C HIS A 157 12.39 2.59 15.09
N GLY A 158 13.16 3.18 14.17
CA GLY A 158 12.67 4.03 13.09
C GLY A 158 12.12 3.20 11.92
N PRO A 159 12.14 3.72 10.68
CA PRO A 159 10.97 4.34 10.07
C PRO A 159 10.36 3.43 9.01
N GLU A 160 9.53 2.45 9.40
CA GLU A 160 8.65 1.69 8.50
C GLU A 160 7.49 1.10 9.32
N GLU A 161 6.62 1.95 9.86
CA GLU A 161 5.30 1.49 10.28
C GLU A 161 4.36 1.58 9.07
N GLU A 162 3.65 0.49 8.79
CA GLU A 162 2.60 0.46 7.78
C GLU A 162 1.66 1.65 8.07
N ASP A 163 1.45 2.56 7.10
CA ASP A 163 0.53 3.70 7.26
C ASP A 163 -0.80 3.19 7.86
N GLU A 164 -1.01 3.39 9.16
CA GLU A 164 -2.18 2.85 9.85
C GLU A 164 -3.39 3.66 9.41
N ILE A 165 -4.22 3.08 8.55
CA ILE A 165 -5.46 3.73 8.11
C ILE A 165 -6.51 3.48 9.17
N ILE A 166 -7.00 4.57 9.75
CA ILE A 166 -8.09 4.55 10.72
C ILE A 166 -9.34 5.18 10.12
N THR A 167 -10.50 4.65 10.48
CA THR A 167 -11.80 5.23 10.12
C THR A 167 -12.41 5.86 11.35
N LEU A 168 -12.56 7.18 11.33
CA LEU A 168 -13.23 7.93 12.39
C LEU A 168 -14.64 8.28 11.94
N THR A 169 -15.59 8.22 12.87
CA THR A 169 -16.98 8.60 12.61
C THR A 169 -17.24 9.96 13.25
N ASP A 170 -17.69 10.94 12.47
CA ASP A 170 -18.03 12.27 12.99
C ASP A 170 -19.35 12.26 13.81
N GLU A 171 -19.66 13.40 14.44
CA GLU A 171 -20.89 13.56 15.25
C GLU A 171 -22.19 13.39 14.43
N GLU A 172 -22.13 13.54 13.10
CA GLU A 172 -23.26 13.35 12.19
C GLU A 172 -23.39 11.88 11.73
N GLY A 173 -22.44 11.02 12.10
CA GLY A 173 -22.40 9.60 11.73
C GLY A 173 -21.74 9.33 10.38
N HIS A 174 -21.02 10.28 9.80
CA HIS A 174 -20.25 10.07 8.58
C HIS A 174 -18.87 9.50 8.92
N GLU A 175 -18.47 8.47 8.17
CA GLU A 175 -17.15 7.87 8.26
C GLU A 175 -16.14 8.65 7.41
N HIS A 176 -15.00 8.97 8.01
CA HIS A 176 -13.86 9.64 7.38
C HIS A 176 -12.61 8.78 7.57
N GLU A 177 -11.85 8.59 6.49
CA GLU A 177 -10.62 7.80 6.52
C GLU A 177 -9.39 8.71 6.67
N PHE A 178 -8.51 8.34 7.59
CA PHE A 178 -7.28 9.04 7.89
C PHE A 178 -6.10 8.08 7.83
N VAL A 179 -4.93 8.60 7.45
CA VAL A 179 -3.65 7.93 7.68
C VAL A 179 -3.05 8.48 8.96
N VAL A 180 -2.65 7.59 9.88
CA VAL A 180 -1.79 7.96 11.01
C VAL A 180 -0.39 8.22 10.47
N VAL A 181 0.05 9.47 10.58
CA VAL A 181 1.37 9.93 10.12
C VAL A 181 2.42 9.71 11.19
N ASP A 182 2.08 10.04 12.43
CA ASP A 182 2.98 9.96 13.56
C ASP A 182 2.21 9.90 14.89
N VAL A 183 2.88 9.47 15.95
CA VAL A 183 2.40 9.55 17.34
C VAL A 183 3.47 10.24 18.19
N ILE A 184 3.13 11.39 18.74
CA ILE A 184 4.04 12.23 19.52
C ILE A 184 3.62 12.28 20.99
N GLU A 185 4.61 12.26 21.89
CA GLU A 185 4.40 12.44 23.33
C GLU A 185 4.66 13.91 23.73
N VAL A 186 3.66 14.57 24.30
CA VAL A 186 3.75 15.96 24.81
C VAL A 186 3.19 16.02 26.23
N GLU A 187 4.00 16.48 27.19
CA GLU A 187 3.61 16.58 28.62
C GLU A 187 3.10 15.25 29.23
N GLU A 188 3.77 14.12 28.92
CA GLU A 188 3.40 12.76 29.38
C GLU A 188 2.06 12.24 28.79
N GLN A 189 1.62 12.82 27.68
CA GLN A 189 0.39 12.46 26.98
C GLN A 189 0.68 12.19 25.50
N ASP A 190 0.10 11.12 24.95
CA ASP A 190 0.29 10.71 23.56
C ASP A 190 -0.76 11.34 22.64
N TYR A 191 -0.34 11.74 21.44
CA TYR A 191 -1.18 12.36 20.41
C TYR A 191 -0.90 11.75 19.04
N ALA A 192 -1.96 11.40 18.30
CA ALA A 192 -1.87 10.93 16.92
C ALA A 192 -2.02 12.10 15.95
N ILE A 193 -1.12 12.15 14.97
CA ILE A 193 -1.17 13.07 13.85
C ILE A 193 -1.80 12.35 12.66
N LEU A 194 -2.91 12.88 12.17
CA LEU A 194 -3.76 12.24 11.17
C LEU A 194 -3.85 13.09 9.91
N LEU A 195 -3.68 12.48 8.74
CA LEU A 195 -3.93 13.15 7.46
C LEU A 195 -5.19 12.58 6.80
N PRO A 196 -6.17 13.43 6.43
CA PRO A 196 -7.37 12.99 5.71
C PRO A 196 -7.00 12.44 4.33
N ILE A 197 -7.59 11.30 3.96
CA ILE A 197 -7.31 10.63 2.67
C ILE A 197 -8.07 11.30 1.51
N ASP A 198 -9.22 11.92 1.77
CA ASP A 198 -10.12 12.48 0.74
C ASP A 198 -10.26 14.00 0.82
N THR A 199 -9.17 14.73 0.60
CA THR A 199 -9.24 16.19 0.39
C THR A 199 -9.44 16.51 -1.08
N SER A 200 -10.51 17.28 -1.35
CA SER A 200 -10.76 17.81 -2.68
C SER A 200 -9.61 18.74 -3.11
N GLU A 201 -9.26 18.69 -4.39
CA GLU A 201 -8.00 19.17 -5.01
C GLU A 201 -7.59 20.64 -4.79
N ASP A 202 -8.40 21.42 -4.08
CA ASP A 202 -8.27 22.87 -3.92
C ASP A 202 -8.11 23.32 -2.45
N GLU A 203 -8.06 22.39 -1.48
CA GLU A 203 -7.83 22.69 -0.06
C GLU A 203 -6.49 22.06 0.40
N GLU A 204 -5.65 22.86 1.06
CA GLU A 204 -4.48 22.33 1.76
C GLU A 204 -4.99 21.35 2.81
N ALA A 205 -4.55 20.09 2.74
CA ALA A 205 -4.98 19.07 3.69
C ALA A 205 -4.40 19.42 5.05
N GLU A 206 -5.23 19.94 5.94
CA GLU A 206 -4.85 20.23 7.31
C GLU A 206 -4.75 18.90 8.09
N ALA A 207 -3.63 18.73 8.80
CA ALA A 207 -3.46 17.60 9.70
C ALA A 207 -4.44 17.74 10.88
N VAL A 208 -5.05 16.64 11.26
CA VAL A 208 -5.90 16.53 12.44
C VAL A 208 -5.06 15.92 13.56
N ILE A 209 -5.10 16.53 14.74
CA ILE A 209 -4.36 16.04 15.92
C ILE A 209 -5.40 15.56 16.93
N LEU A 210 -5.33 14.29 17.31
CA LEU A 210 -6.19 13.69 18.32
C LEU A 210 -5.35 13.14 19.47
N ARG A 211 -5.89 13.20 20.68
CA ARG A 211 -5.23 12.65 21.88
C ARG A 211 -5.55 11.16 22.01
N LEU A 212 -4.54 10.35 22.34
CA LEU A 212 -4.74 8.94 22.67
C LEU A 212 -5.12 8.84 24.15
N GLU A 213 -6.29 8.28 24.42
CA GLU A 213 -6.71 7.90 25.78
C GLU A 213 -6.94 6.40 25.87
N LYS A 214 -7.00 5.90 27.10
CA LYS A 214 -7.46 4.54 27.40
C LYS A 214 -8.91 4.61 27.87
N ASP A 215 -9.78 3.81 27.29
CA ASP A 215 -11.14 3.66 27.78
C ASP A 215 -11.21 2.83 29.07
N ASP A 216 -12.43 2.61 29.59
CA ASP A 216 -12.67 1.84 30.81
C ASP A 216 -12.23 0.36 30.70
N ASP A 217 -12.11 -0.16 29.47
CA ASP A 217 -11.68 -1.52 29.15
C ASP A 217 -10.17 -1.61 28.88
N GLY A 218 -9.47 -0.47 28.77
CA GLY A 218 -8.04 -0.34 28.55
C GLY A 218 -7.64 -0.35 27.07
N ASP A 219 -8.60 -0.15 26.18
CA ASP A 219 -8.39 -0.03 24.74
C ASP A 219 -8.04 1.43 24.39
N ASP A 220 -7.18 1.61 23.38
CA ASP A 220 -6.80 2.95 22.89
C ASP A 220 -7.96 3.58 22.13
N ILE A 221 -8.30 4.81 22.50
CA ILE A 221 -9.31 5.64 21.86
C ILE A 221 -8.70 6.98 21.47
N LEU A 222 -9.20 7.55 20.37
CA LEU A 222 -8.81 8.88 19.91
C LEU A 222 -9.87 9.89 20.33
N VAL A 223 -9.44 10.96 20.99
CA VAL A 223 -10.33 12.01 21.50
C VAL A 223 -9.89 13.38 21.00
N ASP A 224 -10.87 14.26 20.77
CA ASP A 224 -10.61 15.64 20.36
C ASP A 224 -9.90 16.44 21.46
N ILE A 225 -9.06 17.39 21.04
CA ILE A 225 -8.42 18.35 21.93
C ILE A 225 -9.35 19.56 22.08
N GLU A 226 -10.02 19.68 23.22
CA GLU A 226 -10.94 20.80 23.48
C GLU A 226 -10.22 22.11 23.86
N ALA A 227 -9.01 22.01 24.41
CA ALA A 227 -8.28 23.16 24.95
C ALA A 227 -7.33 23.77 23.91
N GLU A 228 -7.54 25.05 23.57
CA GLU A 228 -6.71 25.81 22.62
C GLU A 228 -5.22 25.83 23.02
N GLU A 229 -4.92 26.01 24.32
CA GLU A 229 -3.55 25.99 24.85
C GLU A 229 -2.87 24.62 24.68
N GLU A 230 -3.63 23.53 24.79
CA GLU A 230 -3.11 22.17 24.58
C GLU A 230 -2.82 21.93 23.10
N TRP A 231 -3.76 22.31 22.23
CA TRP A 231 -3.60 22.18 20.78
C TRP A 231 -2.38 22.96 20.27
N GLU A 232 -2.21 24.22 20.68
CA GLU A 232 -1.07 25.05 20.28
C GLU A 232 0.27 24.40 20.65
N LYS A 233 0.37 23.80 21.84
CA LYS A 233 1.60 23.12 22.27
C LYS A 233 1.92 21.91 21.41
N VAL A 234 0.93 21.08 21.13
CA VAL A 234 1.12 19.84 20.35
C VAL A 234 1.41 20.17 18.88
N ALA A 235 0.70 21.15 18.32
CA ALA A 235 0.98 21.65 16.97
C ALA A 235 2.41 22.19 16.86
N GLN A 236 2.87 22.98 17.84
CA GLN A 236 4.24 23.47 17.86
C GLN A 236 5.26 22.32 17.95
N ALA A 237 5.01 21.34 18.82
CA ALA A 237 5.91 20.18 18.95
C ALA A 237 6.02 19.38 17.63
N TYR A 238 4.91 19.25 16.90
CA TYR A 238 4.89 18.61 15.59
C TYR A 238 5.65 19.44 14.53
N GLU A 239 5.45 20.76 14.49
CA GLU A 239 6.22 21.65 13.59
C GLU A 239 7.73 21.57 13.84
N GLU A 240 8.16 21.57 15.12
CA GLU A 240 9.57 21.43 15.48
C GLU A 240 10.15 20.08 15.05
N LEU A 241 9.35 19.01 15.10
CA LEU A 241 9.76 17.67 14.65
C LEU A 241 9.95 17.61 13.13
N LEU A 242 9.10 18.28 12.35
CA LEU A 242 9.23 18.38 10.90
C LEU A 242 10.47 19.18 10.47
N ASP A 243 10.82 20.24 11.20
CA ASP A 243 11.97 21.09 10.91
C ASP A 243 13.33 20.38 11.21
N ASP A 244 13.35 19.39 12.11
CA ASP A 244 14.56 18.63 12.46
C ASP A 244 14.92 17.54 11.42
N ASP A 245 14.00 17.19 10.51
CA ASP A 245 14.16 16.18 9.45
C ASP A 245 14.61 16.75 8.07
N GLU A 246 14.76 18.08 7.92
CA GLU A 246 15.29 18.77 6.71
C GLU A 246 16.83 18.98 6.68
#